data_AF-A0A817KPX6-F1
#
_entry.id   AF-A0A817KPX6-F1
#
_cell.length_a   1.000
_cell.length_b   1.000
_cell.length_c   1.000
_cell.angle_alpha   90.00
_cell.angle_beta   90.00
_cell.angle_gamma   90.00
#
_symmetry.space_group_name_H-M   'P 1'
#
loop_
_entity.id
_entity.type
_entity.pdbx_description
1 polymer ?
#
loop_
_entity_poly.entity_id
_entity_poly.type
_entity_poly.pdbx_seq_one_letter_code
_entity_poly.pdbx_strand_id
1 'polypeptide(L)'
;MIPLKQLTKLVTEHFNFSFEELVKFLPFTPNLCTLKLNYLSVKNINLNLIKESQIFQYVSSTNKIKNLDLRDCDSLNQVQLIVNLFPRLESLKIGMNKKEIEEIIKFLLSKSNIKTQHLFLLCISNVSRIYPKQLKVFIKSENLLQDYRVEYLNEDIYLWW
;
A
#
# COMPACT_ATOMS: atom_id res chain seq x y z
N MET A 1 -3.80 27.94 -10.08
CA MET A 1 -3.81 27.11 -8.85
C MET A 1 -4.97 26.13 -8.95
N ILE A 2 -4.72 24.83 -8.87
CA ILE A 2 -5.78 23.81 -8.98
C ILE A 2 -6.45 23.67 -7.61
N PRO A 3 -7.79 23.74 -7.50
CA PRO A 3 -8.49 23.47 -6.24
C PRO A 3 -8.23 22.04 -5.74
N LEU A 4 -7.95 21.87 -4.44
CA LEU A 4 -7.70 20.53 -3.86
C LEU A 4 -8.85 19.53 -4.14
N LYS A 5 -10.09 20.02 -4.23
CA LYS A 5 -11.26 19.20 -4.58
C LYS A 5 -11.21 18.61 -5.99
N GLN A 6 -10.42 19.17 -6.90
CA GLN A 6 -10.24 18.67 -8.27
C GLN A 6 -9.01 17.75 -8.41
N LEU A 7 -8.21 17.61 -7.34
CA LEU A 7 -7.01 16.79 -7.37
C LEU A 7 -7.37 15.30 -7.47
N THR A 8 -6.94 14.66 -8.55
CA THR A 8 -7.14 13.22 -8.78
C THR A 8 -5.87 12.40 -8.57
N LYS A 9 -4.71 13.05 -8.65
CA LYS A 9 -3.38 12.45 -8.47
C LYS A 9 -2.48 13.38 -7.69
N LEU A 10 -1.80 12.85 -6.68
CA LEU A 10 -0.76 13.54 -5.91
C LEU A 10 0.54 12.74 -6.00
N VAL A 11 1.63 13.42 -6.33
CA VAL A 11 2.98 12.85 -6.36
C VAL A 11 3.88 13.77 -5.56
N THR A 12 4.57 13.22 -4.56
CA THR A 12 5.50 13.98 -3.73
C THR A 12 6.85 13.29 -3.69
N GLU A 13 7.85 13.90 -4.31
CA GLU A 13 9.19 13.31 -4.46
C GLU A 13 10.11 13.67 -3.30
N HIS A 14 9.89 14.82 -2.66
CA HIS A 14 10.77 15.37 -1.62
C HIS A 14 10.05 15.74 -0.32
N PHE A 15 8.76 15.40 -0.20
CA PHE A 15 7.97 15.74 0.97
C PHE A 15 7.76 14.51 1.85
N ASN A 16 8.16 14.62 3.12
CA ASN A 16 7.92 13.59 4.12
C ASN A 16 6.57 13.89 4.78
N PHE A 17 5.54 13.14 4.42
CA PHE A 17 4.29 13.16 5.17
C PHE A 17 4.43 12.29 6.41
N SER A 18 4.06 12.82 7.58
CA SER A 18 3.64 11.94 8.66
C SER A 18 2.30 11.30 8.30
N PHE A 19 2.05 10.12 8.86
CA PHE A 19 0.78 9.44 8.68
C PHE A 19 -0.40 10.30 9.16
N GLU A 20 -0.25 11.01 10.28
CA GLU A 20 -1.26 11.91 10.82
C GLU A 20 -1.57 13.08 9.87
N GLU A 21 -0.55 13.67 9.25
CA GLU A 21 -0.74 14.73 8.25
C GLU A 21 -1.47 14.19 7.03
N LEU A 22 -1.13 12.98 6.57
CA LEU A 22 -1.84 12.36 5.47
C LEU A 22 -3.32 12.15 5.81
N VAL A 23 -3.62 11.61 6.99
CA VAL A 23 -5.01 11.43 7.45
C VAL A 23 -5.75 12.77 7.55
N LYS A 24 -5.09 13.84 8.01
CA LYS A 24 -5.69 15.19 8.07
C LYS A 24 -5.86 15.84 6.70
N PHE A 25 -5.01 15.50 5.73
CA PHE A 25 -5.04 16.06 4.39
C PHE A 25 -6.16 15.48 3.51
N LEU A 26 -6.38 14.16 3.59
CA LEU A 26 -7.28 13.43 2.70
C LEU A 26 -8.73 13.96 2.64
N PRO A 27 -9.36 14.46 3.74
CA PRO A 27 -10.67 15.10 3.68
C PRO A 27 -10.78 16.27 2.70
N PHE A 28 -9.66 16.97 2.43
CA PHE A 28 -9.62 18.11 1.52
C PHE A 28 -9.42 17.71 0.06
N THR A 29 -9.12 16.44 -0.21
CA THR A 29 -8.91 15.89 -1.56
C THR A 29 -9.86 14.72 -1.86
N PRO A 30 -11.18 14.95 -1.88
CA PRO A 30 -12.21 13.89 -1.99
C PRO A 30 -12.19 13.13 -3.33
N ASN A 31 -11.47 13.62 -4.33
CA ASN A 31 -11.36 13.01 -5.65
C ASN A 31 -9.99 12.37 -5.91
N LEU A 32 -9.11 12.32 -4.90
CA LEU A 32 -7.80 11.73 -5.02
C LEU A 32 -7.91 10.21 -5.19
N CYS A 33 -7.44 9.72 -6.34
CA CYS A 33 -7.46 8.30 -6.71
C CYS A 33 -6.05 7.68 -6.74
N THR A 34 -5.03 8.50 -6.99
CA THR A 34 -3.62 8.07 -7.06
C THR A 34 -2.79 8.88 -6.10
N LEU A 35 -2.08 8.18 -5.21
CA LEU A 35 -1.16 8.79 -4.26
C LEU A 35 0.23 8.16 -4.44
N LYS A 36 1.23 8.99 -4.67
CA LYS A 36 2.63 8.57 -4.70
C LYS A 36 3.43 9.37 -3.68
N LEU A 37 3.95 8.70 -2.67
CA LEU A 37 4.81 9.29 -1.64
C LEU A 37 6.16 8.58 -1.67
N ASN A 38 7.24 9.34 -1.56
CA ASN A 38 8.57 8.76 -1.39
C ASN A 38 8.67 8.05 -0.03
N TYR A 39 8.23 8.73 1.03
CA TYR A 39 8.32 8.26 2.40
C TYR A 39 7.05 8.60 3.18
N LEU A 40 6.61 7.68 4.05
CA LEU A 40 5.50 7.90 4.97
C LEU A 40 5.99 7.58 6.38
N SER A 41 6.14 8.61 7.22
CA SER A 41 6.58 8.41 8.60
C SER A 41 5.44 7.84 9.44
N VAL A 42 5.64 6.63 9.96
CA VAL A 42 4.72 5.98 10.93
C VAL A 42 5.38 5.85 12.31
N LYS A 43 6.50 6.56 12.54
CA LYS A 43 7.25 6.47 13.81
C LYS A 43 6.48 7.11 14.95
N ASN A 44 6.54 6.49 16.13
CA ASN A 44 5.92 6.95 17.38
C ASN A 44 4.39 7.06 17.34
N ILE A 45 3.75 6.37 16.40
CA ILE A 45 2.30 6.34 16.30
C ILE A 45 1.74 5.23 17.19
N ASN A 46 0.85 5.61 18.11
CA ASN A 46 0.00 4.63 18.77
C ASN A 46 -1.11 4.20 17.78
N LEU A 47 -0.88 3.07 17.12
CA LEU A 47 -1.77 2.54 16.08
C LEU A 47 -3.20 2.32 16.59
N ASN A 48 -3.38 1.98 17.87
CA ASN A 48 -4.70 1.76 18.44
C ASN A 48 -5.46 3.09 18.54
N LEU A 49 -4.81 4.13 19.06
CA LEU A 49 -5.40 5.47 19.15
C LEU A 49 -5.77 6.05 17.78
N ILE A 50 -4.92 5.86 16.76
CA ILE A 50 -5.24 6.35 15.42
C ILE A 50 -6.43 5.62 14.81
N LYS A 51 -6.49 4.28 14.93
CA LYS A 51 -7.60 3.49 14.39
C LYS A 51 -8.94 3.83 15.04
N GLU A 52 -8.92 4.21 16.31
CA GLU A 52 -10.10 4.66 17.06
C GLU A 52 -10.48 6.12 16.78
N SER A 53 -9.60 6.90 16.14
CA SER A 53 -9.89 8.30 15.84
C SER A 53 -11.00 8.44 14.80
N GLN A 54 -11.94 9.36 15.06
CA GLN A 54 -13.05 9.64 14.14
C GLN A 54 -12.58 10.07 12.75
N ILE A 55 -11.48 10.83 12.68
CA ILE A 55 -10.90 11.27 11.41
C ILE A 55 -10.37 10.10 10.59
N PHE A 56 -9.73 9.11 11.22
CA PHE A 56 -9.25 7.93 10.53
C PHE A 56 -10.42 7.11 9.98
N GLN A 57 -11.47 6.88 10.77
CA GLN A 57 -12.66 6.15 10.35
C GLN A 57 -13.39 6.86 9.20
N TYR A 58 -13.52 8.18 9.30
CA TYR A 58 -14.07 9.01 8.24
C TYR A 58 -13.25 8.90 6.96
N VAL A 59 -11.92 9.07 7.03
CA VAL A 59 -11.06 9.01 5.85
C VAL A 59 -11.07 7.61 5.25
N SER A 60 -10.94 6.55 6.07
CA SER A 60 -10.97 5.16 5.63
C SER A 60 -12.24 4.81 4.84
N SER A 61 -13.39 5.34 5.26
CA SER A 61 -14.67 5.09 4.59
C SER A 61 -14.93 5.97 3.35
N THR A 62 -14.37 7.18 3.30
CA THR A 62 -14.72 8.18 2.28
C THR A 62 -13.70 8.34 1.16
N ASN A 63 -12.43 8.01 1.39
CA ASN A 63 -11.41 8.21 0.36
C ASN A 63 -11.64 7.31 -0.87
N LYS A 64 -11.05 7.71 -1.99
CA LYS A 64 -11.16 7.03 -3.30
C LYS A 64 -9.82 6.52 -3.81
N ILE A 65 -8.82 6.39 -2.94
CA ILE A 65 -7.49 5.98 -3.36
C ILE A 65 -7.54 4.53 -3.82
N LYS A 66 -7.15 4.33 -5.08
CA LYS A 66 -7.07 3.04 -5.76
C LYS A 66 -5.62 2.66 -6.04
N ASN A 67 -4.75 3.65 -6.23
CA ASN A 67 -3.35 3.44 -6.58
C ASN A 67 -2.46 4.11 -5.54
N LEU A 68 -1.61 3.33 -4.90
CA LEU A 68 -0.69 3.82 -3.90
C LEU A 68 0.73 3.37 -4.24
N ASP A 69 1.66 4.32 -4.24
CA ASP A 69 3.09 4.11 -4.45
C ASP A 69 3.83 4.67 -3.23
N LEU A 70 4.40 3.80 -2.40
CA LEU A 70 5.15 4.14 -1.19
C LEU A 70 6.52 3.47 -1.26
N ARG A 71 7.56 4.24 -1.58
CA ARG A 71 8.87 3.62 -1.82
C ARG A 71 9.49 2.98 -0.58
N ASP A 72 9.17 3.48 0.60
CA ASP A 72 9.65 2.94 1.86
C ASP A 72 8.49 2.49 2.75
N CYS A 73 8.28 1.17 2.82
CA CYS A 73 7.39 0.53 3.78
C CYS A 73 8.12 -0.65 4.40
N ASP A 74 8.64 -0.47 5.61
CA ASP A 74 9.62 -1.38 6.20
C ASP A 74 9.03 -2.45 7.12
N SER A 75 7.72 -2.37 7.43
CA SER A 75 7.06 -3.33 8.31
C SER A 75 5.63 -3.71 7.95
N LEU A 76 5.22 -4.92 8.35
CA LEU A 76 3.87 -5.45 8.23
C LEU A 76 2.84 -4.54 8.92
N ASN A 77 3.16 -4.03 10.10
CA ASN A 77 2.26 -3.13 10.84
C ASN A 77 1.95 -1.85 10.04
N GLN A 78 2.92 -1.31 9.30
CA GLN A 78 2.70 -0.17 8.42
C GLN A 78 1.80 -0.55 7.24
N VAL A 79 2.08 -1.68 6.57
CA VAL A 79 1.24 -2.18 5.47
C VAL A 79 -0.21 -2.39 5.95
N GLN A 80 -0.40 -2.99 7.12
CA GLN A 80 -1.73 -3.16 7.72
C GLN A 80 -2.41 -1.82 7.97
N LEU A 81 -1.70 -0.83 8.50
CA LEU A 81 -2.25 0.51 8.72
C LEU A 81 -2.67 1.17 7.39
N ILE A 82 -1.83 1.08 6.37
CA ILE A 82 -2.07 1.60 5.03
C ILE A 82 -3.31 0.97 4.39
N VAL A 83 -3.39 -0.35 4.39
CA VAL A 83 -4.55 -1.10 3.85
C VAL A 83 -5.83 -0.77 4.62
N ASN A 84 -5.74 -0.54 5.93
CA ASN A 84 -6.90 -0.11 6.72
C ASN A 84 -7.34 1.32 6.36
N LEU A 85 -6.41 2.20 6.01
CA LEU A 85 -6.74 3.55 5.56
C LEU A 85 -7.29 3.55 4.12
N PHE A 86 -6.84 2.66 3.26
CA PHE A 86 -7.22 2.59 1.84
C PHE A 86 -7.92 1.27 1.49
N PRO A 87 -9.15 1.03 1.96
CA PRO A 87 -9.82 -0.25 1.76
C PRO A 87 -10.24 -0.54 0.32
N ARG A 88 -10.12 0.44 -0.60
CA ARG A 88 -10.44 0.32 -2.03
C ARG A 88 -9.20 0.22 -2.92
N LEU A 89 -8.06 -0.13 -2.32
CA LEU A 89 -6.80 -0.16 -3.03
C LEU A 89 -6.81 -1.28 -4.08
N GLU A 90 -6.52 -0.90 -5.31
CA GLU A 90 -6.45 -1.77 -6.50
C GLU A 90 -5.00 -2.11 -6.85
N SER A 91 -4.10 -1.14 -6.65
CA SER A 91 -2.67 -1.27 -6.87
C SER A 91 -1.86 -0.71 -5.70
N LEU A 92 -0.92 -1.52 -5.21
CA LEU A 92 0.04 -1.15 -4.18
C LEU A 92 1.46 -1.34 -4.72
N LYS A 93 2.23 -0.26 -4.82
CA LYS A 93 3.67 -0.30 -5.01
C LYS A 93 4.37 0.01 -3.70
N ILE A 94 5.19 -0.91 -3.21
CA ILE A 94 5.98 -0.72 -2.00
C ILE A 94 7.43 -1.17 -2.16
N GLY A 95 8.37 -0.45 -1.56
CA GLY A 95 9.68 -1.03 -1.25
C GLY A 95 9.58 -1.77 0.07
N MET A 96 10.08 -3.00 0.12
CA MET A 96 9.99 -3.87 1.30
C MET A 96 11.36 -4.25 1.82
N ASN A 97 11.48 -4.38 3.14
CA ASN A 97 12.60 -5.07 3.76
C ASN A 97 12.48 -6.58 3.51
N LYS A 98 13.60 -7.23 3.15
CA LYS A 98 13.68 -8.69 2.92
C LYS A 98 13.19 -9.52 4.11
N LYS A 99 13.25 -8.99 5.34
CA LYS A 99 12.87 -9.73 6.55
C LYS A 99 11.37 -9.96 6.70
N GLU A 100 10.54 -9.06 6.18
CA GLU A 100 9.07 -9.11 6.41
C GLU A 100 8.26 -9.33 5.12
N ILE A 101 8.94 -9.44 3.98
CA ILE A 101 8.32 -9.55 2.67
C ILE A 101 7.31 -10.71 2.59
N GLU A 102 7.66 -11.88 3.13
CA GLU A 102 6.79 -13.07 3.10
C GLU A 102 5.52 -12.87 3.93
N GLU A 103 5.64 -12.33 5.13
CA GLU A 103 4.51 -12.03 6.01
C GLU A 103 3.61 -10.93 5.44
N ILE A 104 4.20 -9.91 4.81
CA ILE A 104 3.46 -8.88 4.08
C ILE A 104 2.70 -9.49 2.91
N ILE A 105 3.32 -10.34 2.11
CA ILE A 105 2.67 -11.02 0.98
C ILE A 105 1.53 -11.91 1.49
N LYS A 106 1.74 -12.70 2.55
CA LYS A 106 0.68 -13.50 3.18
C LYS A 106 -0.50 -12.64 3.60
N PHE A 107 -0.24 -11.53 4.28
CA PHE A 107 -1.28 -10.60 4.71
C PHE A 107 -2.06 -10.00 3.53
N LEU A 108 -1.36 -9.57 2.47
CA LEU A 108 -1.97 -8.93 1.30
C LEU A 108 -2.80 -9.91 0.47
N LEU A 109 -2.31 -11.14 0.29
CA LEU A 109 -2.94 -12.19 -0.52
C LEU A 109 -3.92 -13.08 0.27
N SER A 110 -4.09 -12.84 1.57
CA SER A 110 -5.02 -13.62 2.38
C SER A 110 -6.45 -13.43 1.91
N LYS A 111 -7.08 -14.52 1.44
CA LYS A 111 -8.45 -14.53 0.92
C LYS A 111 -9.52 -14.13 1.93
N SER A 112 -9.22 -14.23 3.23
CA SER A 112 -10.15 -13.85 4.30
C SER A 112 -10.12 -12.35 4.61
N ASN A 113 -9.19 -11.60 4.03
CA ASN A 113 -9.01 -10.19 4.36
C ASN A 113 -9.87 -9.29 3.46
N ILE A 114 -11.05 -8.90 3.96
CA ILE A 114 -11.97 -8.01 3.25
C ILE A 114 -11.34 -6.64 2.90
N LYS A 115 -10.28 -6.23 3.59
CA LYS A 115 -9.60 -4.95 3.33
C LYS A 115 -8.68 -4.99 2.11
N THR A 116 -8.27 -6.17 1.66
CA THR A 116 -7.42 -6.34 0.48
C THR A 116 -8.18 -6.94 -0.70
N GLN A 117 -9.50 -7.12 -0.60
CA GLN A 117 -10.33 -7.76 -1.63
C GLN A 117 -10.29 -7.07 -3.00
N HIS A 118 -9.97 -5.76 -3.04
CA HIS A 118 -9.89 -4.99 -4.26
C HIS A 118 -8.49 -4.98 -4.87
N LEU A 119 -7.47 -5.44 -4.13
CA LEU A 119 -6.08 -5.42 -4.55
C LEU A 119 -5.86 -6.55 -5.56
N PHE A 120 -5.43 -6.19 -6.77
CA PHE A 120 -5.10 -7.14 -7.83
C PHE A 120 -3.71 -6.90 -8.42
N LEU A 121 -3.00 -5.85 -7.95
CA LEU A 121 -1.64 -5.54 -8.36
C LEU A 121 -0.76 -5.18 -7.17
N LEU A 122 0.27 -5.97 -6.94
CA LEU A 122 1.36 -5.68 -6.02
C LEU A 122 2.65 -5.43 -6.82
N CYS A 123 3.26 -4.28 -6.61
CA CYS A 123 4.59 -3.95 -7.12
C CYS A 123 5.57 -3.87 -5.95
N ILE A 124 6.65 -4.65 -6.01
CA ILE A 124 7.70 -4.67 -4.99
C ILE A 124 8.96 -4.05 -5.58
N SER A 125 9.43 -2.97 -4.98
CA SER A 125 10.60 -2.21 -5.47
C SER A 125 11.88 -2.66 -4.78
N ASN A 126 13.04 -2.38 -5.40
CA ASN A 126 14.38 -2.61 -4.82
C ASN A 126 14.68 -4.08 -4.49
N VAL A 127 14.19 -4.99 -5.33
CA VAL A 127 14.32 -6.45 -5.15
C VAL A 127 15.24 -7.06 -6.21
N SER A 128 15.97 -8.10 -5.81
CA SER A 128 16.91 -8.78 -6.72
C SER A 128 16.18 -9.51 -7.86
N ARG A 129 16.83 -9.62 -9.02
CA ARG A 129 16.35 -10.38 -10.20
C ARG A 129 16.00 -11.85 -9.94
N ILE A 130 16.50 -12.42 -8.84
CA ILE A 130 16.26 -13.82 -8.45
C ILE A 130 14.91 -13.96 -7.72
N TYR A 131 14.46 -12.89 -7.07
CA TYR A 131 13.29 -12.90 -6.21
C TYR A 131 11.96 -13.25 -6.91
N PRO A 132 11.70 -12.95 -8.21
CA PRO A 132 10.49 -13.42 -8.89
C PRO A 132 10.32 -14.95 -8.85
N LYS A 133 11.43 -15.69 -8.95
CA LYS A 133 11.40 -17.16 -8.89
C LYS A 133 11.07 -17.63 -7.47
N GLN A 134 11.68 -17.00 -6.47
CA GLN A 134 11.42 -17.29 -5.05
C GLN A 134 9.97 -16.99 -4.67
N LEU A 135 9.45 -15.85 -5.13
CA LEU A 135 8.06 -15.44 -4.93
C LEU A 135 7.07 -16.45 -5.51
N LYS A 136 7.31 -16.95 -6.74
CA LYS A 136 6.47 -18.01 -7.35
C LYS A 136 6.49 -19.30 -6.53
N VAL A 137 7.66 -19.72 -6.05
CA VAL A 137 7.80 -20.92 -5.21
C VAL A 137 7.02 -20.73 -3.90
N PHE A 138 7.18 -19.59 -3.26
CA PHE A 138 6.49 -19.23 -2.02
C PHE A 138 4.97 -19.18 -2.16
N ILE A 139 4.44 -18.46 -3.17
CA ILE A 139 3.00 -18.39 -3.44
C ILE A 139 2.41 -19.78 -3.65
N LYS A 140 3.14 -20.66 -4.35
CA LYS A 140 2.71 -22.04 -4.60
C LYS A 140 2.77 -22.90 -3.33
N SER A 141 3.83 -22.81 -2.53
CA SER A 141 3.97 -23.62 -1.32
C SER A 141 2.94 -23.27 -0.25
N GLU A 142 2.59 -21.98 -0.15
CA GLU A 142 1.60 -21.47 0.80
C GLU A 142 0.16 -21.49 0.23
N ASN A 143 -0.03 -21.92 -1.03
CA ASN A 143 -1.33 -21.97 -1.72
C ASN A 143 -2.09 -20.62 -1.69
N LEU A 144 -1.36 -19.50 -1.86
CA LEU A 144 -1.93 -18.16 -1.73
C LEU A 144 -2.80 -17.78 -2.93
N LEU A 145 -2.33 -18.10 -4.14
CA LEU A 145 -2.98 -17.73 -5.42
C LEU A 145 -3.00 -18.92 -6.38
N GLN A 146 -4.05 -19.00 -7.19
CA GLN A 146 -4.21 -20.02 -8.24
C GLN A 146 -3.76 -19.45 -9.59
N ASP A 147 -4.39 -18.37 -10.03
CA ASP A 147 -4.09 -17.68 -11.28
C ASP A 147 -3.37 -16.37 -10.98
N TYR A 148 -2.10 -16.28 -11.37
CA TYR A 148 -1.30 -15.07 -11.15
C TYR A 148 -0.17 -14.93 -12.16
N ARG A 149 0.26 -13.70 -12.40
CA ARG A 149 1.42 -13.36 -13.24
C ARG A 149 2.47 -12.68 -12.39
N VAL A 150 3.74 -13.06 -12.56
CA VAL A 150 4.88 -12.36 -11.95
C VAL A 150 5.85 -11.95 -13.04
N GLU A 151 6.19 -10.67 -13.08
CA GLU A 151 7.19 -10.10 -13.98
C GLU A 151 8.21 -9.26 -13.23
N TYR A 152 9.40 -9.16 -13.82
CA TYR A 152 10.47 -8.28 -13.33
C TYR A 152 10.74 -7.23 -14.40
N LEU A 153 10.47 -5.96 -14.08
CA LEU A 153 10.59 -4.84 -15.01
C LEU A 153 11.16 -3.63 -14.26
N ASN A 154 12.19 -2.98 -14.81
CA ASN A 154 12.78 -1.76 -14.23
C ASN A 154 13.14 -1.87 -12.73
N GLU A 155 13.74 -3.00 -12.34
CA GLU A 155 14.14 -3.28 -10.95
C GLU A 155 13.00 -3.52 -9.95
N ASP A 156 11.77 -3.55 -10.45
CA ASP A 156 10.57 -3.89 -9.69
C ASP A 156 10.06 -5.28 -10.04
N ILE A 157 9.37 -5.90 -9.09
CA ILE A 157 8.57 -7.11 -9.29
C ILE A 157 7.11 -6.73 -9.31
N TYR A 158 6.42 -7.12 -10.36
CA TYR A 158 4.98 -6.96 -10.48
C TYR A 158 4.32 -8.31 -10.34
N LEU A 159 3.35 -8.39 -9.43
CA LEU A 159 2.48 -9.53 -9.18
C LEU A 159 1.04 -9.10 -9.47
N TRP A 160 0.39 -9.78 -10.41
CA TRP A 160 -1.03 -9.59 -10.74
C TRP A 160 -1.81 -10.86 -10.45
N TRP A 161 -3.04 -10.73 -9.93
CA TRP A 161 -3.96 -11.84 -9.66
C TRP A 161 -5.42 -11.40 -9.74
#